data_AF-A0A381Y7B5-F1
#
_entry.id   AF-A0A381Y7B5-F1
#
_cell.length_a   1.000
_cell.length_b   1.000
_cell.length_c   1.000
_cell.angle_alpha   90.00
_cell.angle_beta   90.00
_cell.angle_gamma   90.00
#
_symmetry.space_group_name_H-M   'P 1'
#
loop_
_entity.id
_entity.type
_entity.pdbx_description
1 polymer ?
#
loop_
_entity_poly.entity_id
_entity_poly.type
_entity_poly.pdbx_seq_one_letter_code
_entity_poly.pdbx_strand_id
1 'polypeptide(L)'
;MMRFSSILLLAAGSIGSAAEPFEAFLTKHCLSCHGPKKAKGDLRLDQLSRDFKTGLDGQIWAEVVEKINAGEMPPEDEPRPTTDEIGVVITGLDQRIRQGRAARMAARPAVA
;
A
#
# COMPACT_ATOMS: atom_id res chain seq x y z
N MET A 1 -38.00 18.47 -45.49
CA MET A 1 -37.99 17.44 -44.43
C MET A 1 -36.71 16.63 -44.54
N MET A 2 -35.70 16.88 -43.70
CA MET A 2 -34.81 15.84 -43.19
C MET A 2 -34.08 16.45 -41.99
N ARG A 3 -34.22 15.81 -40.83
CA ARG A 3 -33.79 16.32 -39.54
C ARG A 3 -32.27 16.17 -39.39
N PHE A 4 -31.57 17.24 -39.00
CA PHE A 4 -30.18 17.20 -38.58
C PHE A 4 -30.07 16.40 -37.29
N SER A 5 -29.58 15.17 -37.39
CA SER A 5 -29.35 14.30 -36.23
C SER A 5 -27.93 14.54 -35.71
N SER A 6 -27.77 15.56 -34.88
CA SER A 6 -26.53 15.80 -34.14
C SER A 6 -26.36 14.72 -33.07
N ILE A 7 -25.51 13.73 -33.36
CA ILE A 7 -25.03 12.79 -32.34
C ILE A 7 -23.85 13.44 -31.64
N LEU A 8 -24.13 14.09 -30.51
CA LEU A 8 -23.11 14.56 -29.58
C LEU A 8 -22.66 13.35 -28.76
N LEU A 9 -21.53 12.75 -29.15
CA LEU A 9 -20.90 11.68 -28.39
C LEU A 9 -20.22 12.30 -27.16
N LEU A 10 -20.89 12.28 -26.00
CA LEU A 10 -20.24 12.54 -24.72
C LEU A 10 -19.29 11.37 -24.42
N ALA A 11 -18.00 11.56 -24.67
CA ALA A 11 -16.96 10.72 -24.08
C ALA A 11 -16.87 11.09 -22.59
N ALA A 12 -17.56 10.32 -21.75
CA ALA A 12 -17.37 10.36 -20.31
C ALA A 12 -15.95 9.83 -20.00
N GLY A 13 -15.03 10.74 -19.73
CA GLY A 13 -13.72 10.40 -19.21
C GLY A 13 -13.85 9.85 -17.79
N SER A 14 -13.71 8.55 -17.63
CA SER A 14 -13.45 7.96 -16.31
C SER A 14 -12.05 8.34 -15.88
N ILE A 15 -11.89 9.47 -15.19
CA ILE A 15 -10.73 9.70 -14.32
C ILE A 15 -10.99 8.89 -13.04
N GLY A 16 -10.95 7.56 -13.18
CA GLY A 16 -10.86 6.69 -12.03
C GLY A 16 -9.45 6.84 -11.49
N SER A 17 -9.31 7.26 -10.23
CA SER A 17 -8.03 7.20 -9.53
C SER A 17 -7.63 5.73 -9.49
N ALA A 18 -6.76 5.31 -10.42
CA ALA A 18 -6.22 3.96 -10.41
C ALA A 18 -5.48 3.81 -9.09
N ALA A 19 -5.85 2.81 -8.30
CA ALA A 19 -5.19 2.49 -7.03
C ALA A 19 -3.67 2.58 -7.21
N GLU A 20 -3.02 3.49 -6.47
CA GLU A 20 -1.57 3.69 -6.62
C GLU A 20 -0.85 2.37 -6.30
N PRO A 21 0.15 1.97 -7.11
CA PRO A 21 0.96 0.80 -6.80
C PRO A 21 1.64 0.95 -5.44
N PHE A 22 1.72 -0.14 -4.69
CA PHE A 22 2.31 -0.18 -3.34
C PHE A 22 3.70 0.50 -3.25
N GLU A 23 4.60 0.22 -4.19
CA GLU A 23 5.95 0.82 -4.19
C GLU A 23 5.94 2.33 -4.49
N ALA A 24 4.97 2.81 -5.27
CA ALA A 24 4.80 4.25 -5.52
C ALA A 24 4.39 4.96 -4.22
N PHE A 25 3.44 4.38 -3.48
CA PHE A 25 3.02 4.90 -2.17
C PHE A 25 4.20 4.98 -1.20
N LEU A 26 5.00 3.91 -1.09
CA LEU A 26 6.17 3.92 -0.20
C LEU A 26 7.17 5.02 -0.59
N THR A 27 7.46 5.15 -1.88
CA THR A 27 8.39 6.16 -2.39
C THR A 27 7.93 7.57 -2.05
N LYS A 28 6.63 7.83 -2.21
CA LYS A 28 6.01 9.14 -2.02
C LYS A 28 5.84 9.53 -0.55
N HIS A 29 5.47 8.59 0.31
CA HIS A 29 5.04 8.88 1.68
C HIS A 29 5.92 8.29 2.79
N CYS A 30 6.75 7.30 2.50
CA CYS A 30 7.45 6.54 3.55
C CYS A 30 8.98 6.71 3.50
N LEU A 31 9.58 6.65 2.31
CA LEU A 31 11.03 6.54 2.17
C LEU A 31 11.82 7.83 2.48
N SER A 32 11.16 8.99 2.56
CA SER A 32 11.80 10.22 3.05
C SER A 32 12.21 10.11 4.53
N CYS A 33 11.41 9.39 5.33
CA CYS A 33 11.64 9.18 6.76
C CYS A 33 12.25 7.81 7.10
N HIS A 34 11.98 6.79 6.29
CA HIS A 34 12.34 5.39 6.55
C HIS A 34 13.11 4.76 5.37
N GLY A 35 14.04 5.51 4.80
CA GLY A 35 14.83 5.13 3.63
C GLY A 35 16.33 5.27 3.87
N PRO A 36 17.16 5.22 2.80
CA PRO A 36 18.61 5.21 2.94
C PRO A 36 19.21 6.49 3.54
N LYS A 37 18.48 7.61 3.46
CA LYS A 37 18.93 8.91 3.99
C LYS A 37 18.53 9.14 5.44
N LYS A 38 17.46 8.48 5.92
CA LYS A 38 16.89 8.70 7.26
C LYS A 38 16.18 7.42 7.71
N ALA A 39 16.45 7.00 8.94
CA ALA A 39 15.85 5.85 9.60
C ALA A 39 15.08 6.31 10.84
N LYS A 40 14.00 7.06 10.66
CA LYS A 40 13.18 7.55 11.79
C LYS A 40 12.68 6.33 12.58
N GLY A 41 12.89 6.35 13.89
CA GLY A 41 12.51 5.22 14.75
C GLY A 41 13.26 3.91 14.46
N ASP A 42 14.49 4.00 13.92
CA ASP A 42 15.33 2.85 13.55
C ASP A 42 14.68 1.89 12.53
N LEU A 43 13.74 2.41 11.73
CA LEU A 43 13.00 1.64 10.74
C LEU A 43 13.47 1.97 9.32
N ARG A 44 13.94 0.95 8.60
CA ARG A 44 14.41 0.99 7.20
C ARG A 44 13.49 0.21 6.26
N LEU A 45 12.42 0.86 5.81
CA LEU A 45 11.42 0.24 4.93
C LEU A 45 11.98 -0.12 3.55
N ASP A 46 13.05 0.52 3.10
CA ASP A 46 13.75 0.18 1.86
C ASP A 46 14.51 -1.16 1.94
N GLN A 47 14.77 -1.68 3.14
CA GLN A 47 15.50 -2.93 3.35
C GLN A 47 14.59 -4.13 3.62
N LEU A 48 13.31 -3.88 3.95
CA LEU A 48 12.37 -4.96 4.23
C LEU A 48 12.03 -5.75 2.96
N SER A 49 11.93 -7.06 3.09
CA SER A 49 11.47 -7.94 2.03
C SER A 49 10.06 -7.59 1.59
N ARG A 50 9.84 -7.66 0.28
CA ARG A 50 8.51 -7.61 -0.35
C ARG A 50 7.94 -9.01 -0.57
N ASP A 51 8.71 -10.06 -0.25
CA ASP A 51 8.23 -11.44 -0.26
C ASP A 51 7.65 -11.81 1.11
N PHE A 52 6.35 -11.54 1.24
CA PHE A 52 5.58 -11.84 2.44
C PHE A 52 5.46 -13.34 2.74
N LYS A 53 5.80 -14.23 1.79
CA LYS A 53 5.75 -15.69 2.01
C LYS A 53 6.87 -16.15 2.93
N THR A 54 8.06 -15.54 2.83
CA THR A 54 9.20 -15.84 3.73
C THR A 54 8.86 -15.59 5.20
N GLY A 55 8.05 -14.57 5.47
CA GLY A 55 7.63 -14.19 6.81
C GLY A 55 8.66 -13.41 7.62
N LEU A 56 9.85 -13.13 7.06
CA LEU A 56 10.95 -12.44 7.74
C LEU A 56 10.51 -11.08 8.30
N ASP A 57 9.89 -10.25 7.46
CA ASP A 57 9.52 -8.87 7.81
C ASP A 57 8.02 -8.69 8.06
N GLY A 58 7.26 -9.79 8.14
CA GLY A 58 5.79 -9.73 8.18
C GLY A 58 5.24 -8.98 9.40
N GLN A 59 5.90 -9.08 10.56
CA GLN A 59 5.51 -8.36 11.78
C GLN A 59 5.80 -6.87 11.67
N ILE A 60 6.95 -6.49 11.12
CA ILE A 60 7.32 -5.08 10.91
C ILE A 60 6.31 -4.43 9.96
N TRP A 61 5.91 -5.12 8.89
CA TRP A 61 4.85 -4.62 8.00
C TRP A 61 3.49 -4.47 8.67
N ALA A 62 3.15 -5.34 9.63
CA ALA A 62 1.91 -5.20 10.40
C ALA A 62 1.96 -3.96 11.31
N GLU A 63 3.09 -3.71 11.97
CA GLU A 63 3.30 -2.49 12.76
C GLU A 63 3.22 -1.23 11.90
N VAL A 64 3.75 -1.26 10.67
CA VAL A 64 3.60 -0.16 9.71
C VAL A 64 2.12 0.11 9.40
N VAL A 65 1.32 -0.93 9.16
CA VAL A 65 -0.13 -0.78 8.95
C VAL A 65 -0.81 -0.15 10.16
N GLU A 66 -0.47 -0.59 11.38
CA GLU A 66 -1.00 0.00 12.61
C GLU A 66 -0.64 1.48 12.74
N LYS A 67 0.59 1.86 12.42
CA LYS A 67 1.06 3.26 12.47
C LYS A 67 0.41 4.16 11.43
N ILE A 68 0.14 3.64 10.23
CA ILE A 68 -0.63 4.37 9.21
C ILE A 68 -2.07 4.56 9.68
N ASN A 69 -2.71 3.50 10.20
CA ASN A 69 -4.08 3.58 10.76
C ASN A 69 -4.20 4.56 11.92
N ALA A 70 -3.18 4.65 12.77
CA ALA A 70 -3.11 5.60 13.88
C ALA A 70 -2.86 7.05 13.43
N GLY A 71 -2.57 7.29 12.15
CA GLY A 71 -2.19 8.61 11.65
C GLY A 71 -0.84 9.08 12.16
N GLU A 72 0.04 8.16 12.59
CA GLU A 72 1.40 8.47 13.02
C GLU A 72 2.37 8.55 11.83
N MET A 73 2.04 7.87 10.72
CA MET A 73 2.83 7.82 9.50
C MET A 73 1.99 8.20 8.27
N PRO A 74 2.38 9.23 7.50
CA PRO A 74 3.49 10.17 7.74
C PRO A 74 3.23 11.11 8.94
N PRO A 75 4.26 11.74 9.54
CA PRO A 75 4.06 12.70 10.63
C PRO A 75 3.31 13.96 10.14
N GLU A 76 2.83 14.78 11.07
CA GLU A 76 1.96 15.93 10.77
C GLU A 76 2.63 17.03 9.94
N ASP A 77 3.97 17.09 9.96
CA ASP A 77 4.80 18.03 9.21
C ASP A 77 5.11 17.59 7.78
N GLU A 78 4.66 16.40 7.36
CA GLU A 78 4.90 15.83 6.04
C GLU A 78 3.60 15.75 5.21
N PRO A 79 3.68 15.75 3.86
CA PRO A 79 2.51 15.57 3.01
C PRO A 79 1.79 14.24 3.29
N ARG A 80 0.59 14.31 3.86
CA ARG A 80 -0.21 13.13 4.18
C ARG A 80 -1.00 12.62 2.96
N PRO A 81 -1.02 11.31 2.73
CA PRO A 81 -1.89 10.72 1.73
C PRO A 81 -3.35 10.95 2.09
N THR A 82 -4.20 10.92 1.06
CA THR A 82 -5.64 10.95 1.22
C THR A 82 -6.15 9.68 1.91
N THR A 83 -7.35 9.75 2.49
CA THR A 83 -7.99 8.57 3.11
C THR A 83 -8.16 7.42 2.12
N ASP A 84 -8.40 7.71 0.84
CA ASP A 84 -8.52 6.71 -0.22
C ASP A 84 -7.17 6.03 -0.50
N GLU A 85 -6.08 6.79 -0.61
CA GLU A 85 -4.72 6.25 -0.77
C GLU A 85 -4.33 5.37 0.43
N ILE A 86 -4.66 5.81 1.66
CA ILE A 86 -4.45 5.03 2.89
C ILE A 86 -5.26 3.73 2.86
N GLY A 87 -6.55 3.79 2.52
CA GLY A 87 -7.41 2.60 2.45
C GLY A 87 -6.92 1.57 1.45
N VAL A 88 -6.46 2.02 0.27
CA VAL A 88 -5.88 1.17 -0.77
C VAL A 88 -4.61 0.48 -0.27
N VAL A 89 -3.66 1.23 0.31
CA VAL A 89 -2.38 0.65 0.72
C VAL A 89 -2.52 -0.31 1.88
N ILE A 90 -3.35 0.01 2.88
CA ILE A 90 -3.58 -0.83 4.05
C ILE A 90 -4.24 -2.14 3.64
N THR A 91 -5.30 -2.07 2.83
CA THR A 91 -5.98 -3.27 2.31
C THR A 91 -5.00 -4.17 1.55
N GLY A 92 -4.13 -3.57 0.72
CA GLY A 92 -3.11 -4.28 -0.04
C GLY A 92 -2.05 -4.95 0.85
N LEU A 93 -1.54 -4.24 1.86
CA LEU A 93 -0.57 -4.77 2.83
C LEU A 93 -1.16 -5.91 3.66
N ASP A 94 -2.35 -5.71 4.23
CA ASP A 94 -3.04 -6.72 5.05
C ASP A 94 -3.32 -7.99 4.26
N GLN A 95 -3.69 -7.86 2.98
CA GLN A 95 -3.88 -9.01 2.12
C GLN A 95 -2.56 -9.79 1.91
N ARG A 96 -1.46 -9.09 1.62
CA ARG A 96 -0.14 -9.72 1.41
C ARG A 96 0.37 -10.41 2.68
N ILE A 97 0.24 -9.76 3.84
CA ILE A 97 0.64 -10.32 5.13
C ILE A 97 -0.17 -11.60 5.44
N ARG A 98 -1.49 -11.54 5.27
CA ARG A 98 -2.38 -12.71 5.49
C ARG A 98 -2.06 -13.86 4.54
N GLN A 99 -1.88 -13.58 3.25
CA GLN A 99 -1.51 -14.58 2.25
C GLN A 99 -0.15 -15.23 2.57
N GLY A 100 0.84 -14.41 2.97
CA GLY A 100 2.14 -14.90 3.39
C GLY A 100 2.05 -15.84 4.60
N ARG A 101 1.29 -15.42 5.63
CA ARG A 101 1.03 -16.25 6.82
C ARG A 101 0.33 -17.56 6.45
N ALA A 102 -0.71 -17.50 5.62
CA ALA A 102 -1.43 -18.69 5.16
C ALA A 102 -0.52 -19.64 4.38
N ALA A 103 0.32 -19.12 3.48
CA ALA A 103 1.27 -19.92 2.73
C ALA A 103 2.27 -20.66 3.65
N ARG A 104 2.79 -19.97 4.67
CA ARG A 104 3.65 -20.62 5.68
C ARG A 104 2.89 -21.69 6.45
N MET A 105 1.68 -21.41 6.91
CA MET A 105 0.87 -22.39 7.63
C MET A 105 0.61 -23.64 6.79
N ALA A 106 0.31 -23.48 5.50
CA ALA A 106 0.11 -24.60 4.57
C ALA A 106 1.41 -25.41 4.32
N ALA A 107 2.57 -24.76 4.38
CA ALA A 107 3.87 -25.41 4.20
C ALA A 107 4.43 -26.07 5.48
N ARG A 108 3.80 -25.86 6.64
CA ARG A 108 4.27 -26.46 7.90
C ARG A 108 4.00 -27.96 7.88
N PRO A 109 4.99 -28.80 8.21
CA PRO A 109 4.76 -30.23 8.36
C PRO A 109 3.80 -30.49 9.53
N ALA A 110 3.02 -31.57 9.43
CA ALA A 110 2.22 -32.05 10.55
C ALA A 110 3.16 -32.38 11.72
N VAL A 111 2.79 -31.93 12.92
CA VAL A 111 3.48 -32.35 14.15
C VAL A 111 3.10 -33.80 14.38
N ALA A 112 4.09 -34.70 14.31
CA ALA A 112 3.93 -36.12 14.59
C ALA A 112 3.85 -36.39 16.10
#